data_AF-A0A9E5GML1-F1
#
_entry.id   AF-A0A9E5GML1-F1
#
_cell.length_a   1.000
_cell.length_b   1.000
_cell.length_c   1.000
_cell.angle_alpha   90.00
_cell.angle_beta   90.00
_cell.angle_gamma   90.00
#
_symmetry.space_group_name_H-M   'P 1'
#
loop_
_entity.id
_entity.type
_entity.pdbx_description
1 polymer ?
#
loop_
_entity_poly.entity_id
_entity_poly.type
_entity_poly.pdbx_seq_one_letter_code
_entity_poly.pdbx_strand_id
1 'polypeptide(L)'
;WGQLTQLKPSTEAWSPELNATYGIQTFTSLRDGAFRAYPFVGMQVPWMTYQIKPYLGSEIWIDPTYVWSDYGQGSLIHPSLHAGLRYINRFLEVGIETKWINPTRDFQIPQATVQGFGNIGAKGTYVTVAIRL
;
A
#
# COMPACT_ATOMS: atom_id res chain seq x y z
N TRP A 1 -6.70 -5.86 -3.71
CA TRP A 1 -6.26 -7.27 -3.83
C TRP A 1 -4.91 -7.25 -4.51
N GLY A 2 -3.87 -7.85 -3.92
CA GLY A 2 -2.50 -7.76 -4.42
C GLY A 2 -1.82 -9.12 -4.40
N GLN A 3 -1.11 -9.44 -5.48
CA GLN A 3 -0.28 -10.64 -5.59
C GLN A 3 1.17 -10.27 -5.30
N LEU A 4 1.85 -11.18 -4.61
CA LEU A 4 3.19 -10.98 -4.09
C LEU A 4 4.08 -12.06 -4.72
N THR A 5 5.09 -11.63 -5.46
CA THR A 5 6.03 -12.51 -6.15
C THR A 5 7.39 -12.38 -5.50
N GLN A 6 7.90 -13.49 -4.96
CA GLN A 6 9.20 -13.53 -4.32
C GLN A 6 10.31 -13.54 -5.37
N LEU A 7 11.13 -12.48 -5.36
CA LEU A 7 12.29 -12.35 -6.25
C LEU A 7 13.56 -12.93 -5.62
N LYS A 8 13.67 -12.85 -4.28
CA LYS A 8 14.77 -13.46 -3.53
C LYS A 8 14.23 -14.14 -2.26
N PRO A 9 14.42 -15.46 -2.09
CA PRO A 9 14.02 -16.17 -0.89
C PRO A 9 14.92 -15.84 0.30
N SER A 10 14.34 -15.86 1.52
CA SER A 10 15.08 -15.72 2.77
C SER A 10 15.90 -16.99 3.01
N THR A 11 17.20 -16.84 3.17
CA THR A 11 18.05 -17.82 3.87
C THR A 11 17.92 -17.58 5.38
N GLU A 12 18.13 -18.60 6.22
CA GLU A 12 17.86 -18.55 7.67
C GLU A 12 18.44 -17.32 8.40
N ALA A 13 17.67 -16.86 9.40
CA ALA A 13 17.88 -15.75 10.35
C ALA A 13 18.39 -14.40 9.79
N TRP A 14 17.48 -13.42 9.76
CA TRP A 14 17.74 -12.00 9.42
C TRP A 14 18.10 -11.72 7.95
N SER A 15 17.55 -12.50 7.02
CA SER A 15 17.72 -12.24 5.58
C SER A 15 16.60 -11.35 5.05
N PRO A 16 16.91 -10.22 4.38
CA PRO A 16 15.92 -9.45 3.64
C PRO A 16 15.44 -10.26 2.43
N GLU A 17 14.14 -10.51 2.38
CA GLU A 17 13.46 -10.98 1.17
C GLU A 17 13.22 -9.79 0.25
N LEU A 18 13.26 -9.99 -1.06
CA LEU A 18 12.81 -8.98 -2.02
C LEU A 18 11.59 -9.52 -2.74
N ASN A 19 10.49 -8.79 -2.66
CA ASN A 19 9.24 -9.19 -3.27
C ASN A 19 8.74 -8.08 -4.17
N ALA A 20 8.29 -8.44 -5.38
CA ALA A 20 7.49 -7.57 -6.21
C ALA A 20 6.02 -7.73 -5.82
N THR A 21 5.29 -6.63 -5.75
CA THR A 21 3.84 -6.62 -5.54
C THR A 21 3.16 -6.00 -6.74
N TYR A 22 2.00 -6.53 -7.10
CA TYR A 22 1.13 -5.91 -8.08
C TYR A 22 -0.31 -6.24 -7.78
N GLY A 23 -1.23 -5.37 -8.18
CA GLY A 23 -2.64 -5.63 -7.96
C GLY A 23 -3.50 -4.41 -8.16
N ILE A 24 -4.61 -4.39 -7.43
CA ILE A 24 -5.61 -3.32 -7.48
C ILE A 24 -5.76 -2.71 -6.09
N GLN A 25 -5.53 -1.40 -6.02
CA GLN A 25 -5.79 -0.55 -4.88
C GLN A 25 -7.20 0.02 -5.01
N THR A 26 -8.04 -0.21 -4.00
CA THR A 26 -9.44 0.24 -4.00
C THR A 26 -9.67 1.34 -2.99
N PHE A 27 -10.52 2.30 -3.32
CA PHE A 27 -10.97 3.38 -2.46
C PHE A 27 -12.49 3.42 -2.47
N THR A 28 -13.09 3.54 -1.30
CA THR A 28 -14.52 3.81 -1.18
C THR A 28 -14.67 5.09 -0.38
N SER A 29 -15.33 6.07 -0.98
CA SER A 29 -15.68 7.31 -0.30
C SER A 29 -16.84 7.04 0.66
N LEU A 30 -16.67 7.40 1.94
CA LEU A 30 -17.72 7.25 2.95
C LEU A 30 -18.81 8.33 2.84
N ARG A 31 -18.58 9.39 2.05
CA ARG A 31 -19.51 10.51 1.90
C ARG A 31 -20.59 10.24 0.86
N ASP A 32 -20.20 9.68 -0.28
CA ASP A 32 -21.04 9.51 -1.47
C ASP A 32 -21.04 8.07 -1.99
N GLY A 33 -20.35 7.14 -1.32
CA GLY A 33 -20.28 5.73 -1.72
C GLY A 33 -19.47 5.49 -2.99
N ALA A 34 -18.77 6.50 -3.51
CA ALA A 34 -17.99 6.37 -4.74
C ALA A 34 -16.88 5.32 -4.57
N PHE A 35 -16.94 4.26 -5.38
CA PHE A 35 -15.92 3.22 -5.44
C PHE A 35 -14.93 3.49 -6.57
N ARG A 36 -13.64 3.33 -6.28
CA ARG A 36 -12.54 3.48 -7.24
C ARG A 36 -11.57 2.34 -7.10
N ALA A 37 -11.00 1.92 -8.21
CA ALA A 37 -10.05 0.82 -8.29
C ALA A 37 -8.94 1.18 -9.26
N TYR A 38 -7.69 1.11 -8.80
CA TYR A 38 -6.53 1.55 -9.55
C TYR A 38 -5.45 0.47 -9.52
N PRO A 39 -4.81 0.17 -10.67
CA PRO A 39 -3.72 -0.78 -10.70
C PRO A 39 -2.51 -0.20 -9.97
N PHE A 40 -1.77 -1.07 -9.28
CA PHE A 40 -0.51 -0.73 -8.64
C PHE A 40 0.56 -1.78 -8.91
N VAL A 41 1.80 -1.33 -8.86
CA VAL A 41 3.01 -2.15 -8.86
C VAL A 41 3.95 -1.64 -7.78
N GLY A 42 4.68 -2.51 -7.14
CA GLY A 42 5.51 -2.14 -6.02
C GLY A 42 6.55 -3.17 -5.68
N MET A 43 7.32 -2.84 -4.66
CA MET A 43 8.32 -3.71 -4.08
C MET A 43 8.20 -3.64 -2.58
N GLN A 44 8.36 -4.78 -1.92
CA GLN A 44 8.44 -4.85 -0.48
C GLN A 44 9.62 -5.72 -0.06
N VAL A 45 10.23 -5.33 1.04
CA VAL A 45 11.33 -6.02 1.68
C VAL A 45 10.85 -6.45 3.06
N PRO A 46 10.42 -7.71 3.24
CA PRO A 46 10.23 -8.30 4.55
C PRO A 46 11.54 -8.86 5.10
N TRP A 47 11.71 -8.73 6.41
CA TRP A 47 12.78 -9.40 7.15
C TRP A 47 12.15 -10.48 8.01
N MET A 48 12.58 -11.73 7.88
CA MET A 48 12.08 -12.80 8.74
C MET A 48 12.83 -12.78 10.09
N THR A 49 12.09 -12.52 11.16
CA THR A 49 12.56 -12.68 12.55
C THR A 49 11.57 -13.58 13.31
N TYR A 50 11.86 -14.88 13.32
CA TYR A 50 10.98 -15.89 13.92
C TYR A 50 9.56 -15.85 13.32
N GLN A 51 8.53 -15.73 14.16
CA GLN A 51 7.11 -15.61 13.77
C GLN A 51 6.72 -14.19 13.37
N ILE A 52 7.64 -13.23 13.43
CA ILE A 52 7.38 -11.83 13.10
C ILE A 52 8.12 -11.47 11.81
N LYS A 53 7.42 -10.80 10.91
CA LYS A 53 7.94 -10.26 9.65
C LYS A 53 7.68 -8.76 9.58
N PRO A 54 8.58 -7.90 10.09
CA PRO A 54 8.57 -6.50 9.70
C PRO A 54 8.84 -6.39 8.20
N TYR A 55 8.21 -5.41 7.56
CA TYR A 55 8.45 -5.12 6.15
C TYR A 55 8.33 -3.64 5.86
N LEU A 56 9.05 -3.23 4.84
CA LEU A 56 9.01 -1.90 4.25
C LEU A 56 8.82 -2.05 2.77
N GLY A 57 8.07 -1.16 2.15
CA GLY A 57 7.88 -1.20 0.72
C GLY A 57 7.45 0.12 0.14
N SER A 58 7.49 0.16 -1.17
CA SER A 58 7.02 1.26 -1.98
C SER A 58 6.16 0.73 -3.10
N GLU A 59 5.13 1.47 -3.44
CA GLU A 59 4.24 1.12 -4.55
C GLU A 59 3.92 2.36 -5.34
N ILE A 60 3.80 2.17 -6.64
CA ILE A 60 3.33 3.17 -7.57
C ILE A 60 1.99 2.67 -8.10
N TRP A 61 0.98 3.52 -8.00
CA TRP A 61 -0.34 3.26 -8.56
C TRP A 61 -0.68 4.29 -9.61
N ILE A 62 -1.47 3.85 -10.58
CA ILE A 62 -1.78 4.61 -11.79
C ILE A 62 -3.25 5.06 -11.72
N ASP A 63 -3.47 6.37 -11.76
CA ASP A 63 -4.80 6.98 -11.81
C ASP A 63 -5.10 7.50 -13.23
N PRO A 64 -5.84 6.76 -14.06
CA PRO A 64 -6.23 7.23 -15.40
C PRO A 64 -7.25 8.38 -15.36
N THR A 65 -7.87 8.63 -14.21
CA THR A 65 -8.86 9.72 -14.03
C THR A 65 -8.20 11.06 -13.70
N TYR A 66 -6.86 11.13 -13.64
CA TYR A 66 -6.11 12.35 -13.35
C TYR A 66 -6.48 13.53 -14.26
N VAL A 67 -6.90 13.26 -15.50
CA VAL A 67 -7.35 14.29 -16.46
C VAL A 67 -8.64 14.99 -16.05
N TRP A 68 -9.42 14.40 -15.15
CA TRP A 68 -10.69 14.95 -14.68
C TRP A 68 -10.54 15.76 -13.39
N SER A 69 -9.33 15.91 -12.86
CA SER A 69 -9.09 16.75 -11.71
C SER A 69 -9.23 18.23 -12.07
N ASP A 70 -9.88 18.99 -11.20
CA ASP A 70 -9.94 20.44 -11.36
C ASP A 70 -8.54 21.06 -11.34
N TYR A 71 -8.34 22.10 -12.15
CA TYR A 71 -7.12 22.93 -12.20
C TYR A 71 -5.81 22.18 -12.49
N GLY A 72 -5.86 21.00 -13.13
CA GLY A 72 -4.65 20.24 -13.50
C GLY A 72 -3.89 19.68 -12.29
N GLN A 73 -4.55 19.54 -11.14
CA GLN A 73 -3.96 19.10 -9.88
C GLN A 73 -3.81 17.57 -9.79
N GLY A 74 -4.41 16.82 -10.72
CA GLY A 74 -4.35 15.37 -10.79
C GLY A 74 -2.98 14.87 -11.21
N SER A 75 -2.62 13.67 -10.74
CA SER A 75 -1.38 13.01 -11.11
C SER A 75 -1.69 11.62 -11.65
N LEU A 76 -1.14 11.28 -12.81
CA LEU A 76 -1.25 9.91 -13.34
C LEU A 76 -0.56 8.90 -12.43
N ILE A 77 0.53 9.32 -11.77
CA ILE A 77 1.40 8.46 -10.97
C ILE A 77 1.32 8.90 -9.53
N HIS A 78 1.09 7.94 -8.65
CA HIS A 78 1.01 8.16 -7.22
C HIS A 78 2.00 7.25 -6.50
N PRO A 79 3.15 7.77 -6.03
CA PRO A 79 4.05 6.98 -5.20
C PRO A 79 3.45 6.83 -3.80
N SER A 80 3.60 5.64 -3.23
CA SER A 80 3.23 5.35 -1.85
C SER A 80 4.36 4.62 -1.16
N LEU A 81 4.51 4.88 0.12
CA LEU A 81 5.42 4.16 1.01
C LEU A 81 4.57 3.42 2.02
N HIS A 82 4.96 2.21 2.38
CA HIS A 82 4.29 1.46 3.43
C HIS A 82 5.31 0.76 4.32
N ALA A 83 4.92 0.63 5.58
CA ALA A 83 5.67 -0.08 6.60
C ALA A 83 4.70 -0.92 7.41
N GLY A 84 5.06 -2.15 7.71
CA GLY A 84 4.18 -3.03 8.45
C GLY A 84 4.90 -4.09 9.24
N LEU A 85 4.10 -4.78 10.05
CA LEU A 85 4.51 -5.90 10.85
C LEU A 85 3.51 -7.02 10.64
N ARG A 86 3.98 -8.21 10.27
CA ARG A 86 3.14 -9.41 10.23
C ARG A 86 3.56 -10.41 11.28
N TYR A 87 2.59 -10.95 11.99
CA TYR A 87 2.73 -12.14 12.81
C TYR A 87 2.23 -13.34 12.01
N ILE A 88 3.05 -14.37 11.90
CA ILE A 88 2.77 -15.58 11.15
C ILE A 88 2.85 -16.77 12.10
N ASN A 89 1.72 -17.41 12.30
CA ASN A 89 1.60 -18.70 12.99
C ASN A 89 1.21 -19.80 11.98
N ARG A 90 1.17 -21.04 12.44
CA ARG A 90 0.76 -22.22 11.66
C ARG A 90 -0.64 -22.09 11.06
N PHE A 91 -1.55 -21.39 11.74
CA PHE A 91 -2.97 -21.32 11.37
C PHE A 91 -3.43 -19.92 10.94
N LEU A 92 -2.69 -18.87 11.32
CA LEU A 92 -3.13 -17.49 11.22
C LEU A 92 -1.95 -16.58 10.82
N GLU A 93 -2.23 -15.64 9.93
CA GLU A 93 -1.37 -14.49 9.65
C GLU A 93 -2.14 -13.21 10.02
N VAL A 94 -1.56 -12.39 10.89
CA VAL A 94 -2.11 -11.09 11.29
C VAL A 94 -1.09 -10.02 10.96
N GLY A 95 -1.50 -8.95 10.31
CA GLY A 95 -0.63 -7.85 9.93
C GLY A 95 -1.21 -6.50 10.30
N ILE A 96 -0.33 -5.57 10.67
CA ILE A 96 -0.63 -4.15 10.71
C ILE A 96 0.30 -3.43 9.73
N GLU A 97 -0.25 -2.53 8.93
CA GLU A 97 0.47 -1.78 7.92
C GLU A 97 0.08 -0.30 8.02
N THR A 98 1.07 0.58 8.02
CA THR A 98 0.84 2.01 7.77
C THR A 98 1.28 2.32 6.35
N LYS A 99 0.41 2.99 5.60
CA LYS A 99 0.67 3.42 4.23
C LYS A 99 0.56 4.94 4.14
N TRP A 100 1.56 5.53 3.52
CA TRP A 100 1.65 6.93 3.15
C TRP A 100 1.48 7.05 1.66
N ILE A 101 0.38 7.63 1.23
CA ILE A 101 0.03 7.86 -0.17
C ILE A 101 0.50 9.25 -0.53
N ASN A 102 1.25 9.38 -1.62
CA ASN A 102 1.83 10.64 -2.11
C ASN A 102 2.53 11.43 -0.99
N PRO A 103 3.60 10.89 -0.38
CA PRO A 103 4.26 11.54 0.75
C PRO A 103 4.83 12.94 0.44
N THR A 104 4.95 13.31 -0.84
CA THR A 104 5.52 14.57 -1.32
C THR A 104 4.49 15.61 -1.77
N ARG A 105 3.19 15.26 -1.84
CA ARG A 105 2.12 16.16 -2.35
C ARG A 105 0.77 15.91 -1.67
N ASP A 106 -0.08 16.92 -1.66
CA ASP A 106 -1.46 16.77 -1.24
C ASP A 106 -2.22 15.80 -2.14
N PHE A 107 -3.04 14.96 -1.52
CA PHE A 107 -3.76 13.90 -2.21
C PHE A 107 -5.10 14.43 -2.73
N GLN A 108 -5.13 14.81 -4.00
CA GLN A 108 -6.35 15.19 -4.71
C GLN A 108 -6.75 14.07 -5.69
N ILE A 109 -7.83 13.36 -5.37
CA ILE A 109 -8.55 12.58 -6.38
C ILE A 109 -9.63 13.52 -6.95
N PRO A 110 -9.88 13.54 -8.27
CA PRO A 110 -10.80 14.44 -9.00
C PRO A 110 -12.19 14.79 -8.40
N GLN A 111 -12.63 14.21 -7.28
CA GLN A 111 -13.89 14.57 -6.61
C GLN A 111 -13.79 14.65 -5.07
N ALA A 112 -12.58 14.58 -4.51
CA ALA A 112 -12.35 14.74 -3.07
C ALA A 112 -10.92 15.23 -2.78
N THR A 113 -10.81 16.44 -2.22
CA THR A 113 -9.59 16.90 -1.54
C THR A 113 -9.50 16.19 -0.20
N VAL A 114 -8.61 15.20 -0.08
CA VAL A 114 -8.32 14.59 1.23
C VAL A 114 -7.23 15.43 1.88
N GLN A 115 -7.62 16.32 2.78
CA GLN A 115 -6.66 17.15 3.53
C GLN A 115 -5.78 16.24 4.40
N GLY A 116 -4.50 16.16 4.05
CA GLY A 116 -3.50 15.51 4.87
C GLY A 116 -3.13 16.38 6.07
N PHE A 117 -2.78 15.77 7.20
CA PHE A 117 -2.28 16.50 8.35
C PHE A 117 -0.84 16.97 8.07
N GLY A 118 -0.69 18.26 7.70
CA GLY A 118 0.60 18.93 7.51
C GLY A 118 1.20 18.89 6.09
N ASN A 119 0.39 19.02 5.03
CA ASN A 119 0.82 18.97 3.61
C ASN A 119 1.52 17.66 3.19
N ILE A 120 1.36 16.61 3.98
CA ILE A 120 1.80 15.24 3.66
C ILE A 120 0.56 14.51 3.18
N GLY A 121 0.64 13.83 2.02
CA GLY A 121 -0.50 13.12 1.43
C GLY A 121 -1.19 12.11 2.35
N ALA A 122 -2.27 11.49 1.86
CA ALA A 122 -3.15 10.65 2.68
C ALA A 122 -2.40 9.53 3.42
N LYS A 123 -2.67 9.36 4.72
CA LYS A 123 -2.10 8.30 5.56
C LYS A 123 -3.19 7.35 6.00
N GLY A 124 -2.94 6.05 5.92
CA GLY A 124 -3.88 5.02 6.38
C GLY A 124 -3.17 3.95 7.20
N THR A 125 -3.85 3.44 8.22
CA THR A 125 -3.46 2.20 8.88
C THR A 125 -4.38 1.08 8.43
N TYR A 126 -3.81 -0.03 7.99
CA TYR A 126 -4.49 -1.20 7.46
C TYR A 126 -4.20 -2.37 8.37
N VAL A 127 -5.23 -3.19 8.63
CA VAL A 127 -5.11 -4.43 9.37
C VAL A 127 -5.40 -5.57 8.41
N THR A 128 -4.52 -6.56 8.39
CA THR A 128 -4.67 -7.78 7.59
C THR A 128 -4.88 -8.95 8.53
N VAL A 129 -5.88 -9.79 8.23
CA VAL A 129 -6.07 -11.09 8.87
C VAL A 129 -6.25 -12.12 7.77
N ALA A 130 -5.43 -13.17 7.78
CA ALA A 130 -5.49 -14.25 6.83
C ALA A 130 -5.42 -15.62 7.54
N ILE A 131 -6.24 -16.56 7.07
CA ILE A 131 -6.22 -17.95 7.54
C ILE A 131 -5.25 -18.73 6.65
N ARG A 132 -4.33 -19.48 7.25
CA ARG A 132 -3.43 -20.38 6.53
C ARG A 132 -3.98 -21.80 6.64
N LEU A 133 -4.46 -22.33 5.51
CA LEU A 133 -4.94 -23.71 5.34
C LEU A 133 -3.81 -24.59 4.79
#